data_AF-A0A2E9Y7M3-F1
#
_entry.id   AF-A0A2E9Y7M3-F1
#
_cell.length_a   1.000
_cell.length_b   1.000
_cell.length_c   1.000
_cell.angle_alpha   90.00
_cell.angle_beta   90.00
_cell.angle_gamma   90.00
#
_symmetry.space_group_name_H-M   'P 1'
#
loop_
_entity.id
_entity.type
_entity.pdbx_description
1 polymer ?
#
loop_
_entity_poly.entity_id
_entity_poly.type
_entity_poly.pdbx_seq_one_letter_code
_entity_poly.pdbx_strand_id
1 'polypeptide(L)'
;MRHELCGAVAYHTRGAVIADKAFADLAEVDVVLFGATGGSEFDEIPPEARRKGNLLRICQHMAVFANLRPVIGYDELAGAVPLELRRLHDA
;
A
#
# COMPACT_ATOMS: atom_id res chain seq x y z
N MET A 1 14.28 12.76 3.51
CA MET A 1 13.13 11.85 3.67
C MET A 1 11.87 12.68 3.79
N ARG A 2 10.86 12.42 2.96
CA ARG A 2 9.56 13.12 2.98
C ARG A 2 8.51 12.18 3.59
N HIS A 3 7.55 12.72 4.34
CA HIS A 3 6.47 11.96 4.96
C HIS A 3 5.13 12.58 4.61
N GLU A 4 4.20 11.77 4.12
CA GLU A 4 2.85 12.21 3.77
C GLU A 4 1.80 11.31 4.41
N LEU A 5 0.68 11.91 4.79
CA LEU A 5 -0.47 11.18 5.31
C LEU A 5 -1.21 10.52 4.15
N CYS A 6 -1.61 9.27 4.35
CA CYS A 6 -2.47 8.52 3.44
C CYS A 6 -3.58 7.83 4.25
N GLY A 7 -4.73 7.60 3.62
CA GLY A 7 -5.81 6.80 4.20
C GLY A 7 -6.84 7.62 4.99
N ALA A 8 -7.55 6.93 5.90
CA ALA A 8 -8.59 7.54 6.72
C ALA A 8 -8.05 8.69 7.58
N VAL A 9 -6.86 8.52 8.16
CA VAL A 9 -6.17 9.57 8.92
C VAL A 9 -5.98 10.85 8.09
N ALA A 10 -5.56 10.71 6.82
CA ALA A 10 -5.42 11.86 5.93
C ALA A 10 -6.78 12.52 5.64
N TYR A 11 -7.81 11.71 5.42
CA TYR A 11 -9.16 12.18 5.14
C TYR A 11 -9.76 12.94 6.32
N HIS A 12 -9.67 12.41 7.54
CA HIS A 12 -10.17 13.09 8.74
C HIS A 12 -9.41 14.38 9.05
N THR A 13 -8.12 14.45 8.71
CA THR A 13 -7.30 15.64 8.95
C THR A 13 -7.48 16.72 7.89
N ARG A 14 -7.64 16.33 6.61
CA ARG A 14 -7.50 17.25 5.46
C ARG A 14 -8.63 17.15 4.42
N GLY A 15 -9.61 16.27 4.61
CA GLY A 15 -10.71 16.02 3.67
C GLY A 15 -10.32 15.26 2.41
N ALA A 16 -9.08 14.72 2.33
CA ALA A 16 -8.59 13.96 1.20
C ALA A 16 -7.81 12.73 1.67
N VAL A 17 -8.00 11.59 0.99
CA VAL A 17 -7.34 10.31 1.32
C VAL A 17 -5.82 10.38 1.09
N ILE A 18 -5.39 11.26 0.20
CA ILE A 18 -4.00 11.67 -0.01
C ILE A 18 -4.05 13.09 -0.59
N ALA A 19 -3.11 13.95 -0.20
CA ALA A 19 -3.09 15.34 -0.66
C ALA A 19 -2.53 15.45 -2.09
N ASP A 20 -2.99 16.45 -2.85
CA ASP A 20 -2.45 16.72 -4.19
C ASP A 20 -0.93 16.99 -4.17
N LYS A 21 -0.44 17.65 -3.12
CA LYS A 21 1.01 17.84 -2.90
C LYS A 21 1.76 16.51 -2.82
N ALA A 22 1.18 15.48 -2.21
CA ALA A 22 1.83 14.18 -2.12
C ALA A 22 1.98 13.54 -3.50
N PHE A 23 1.05 13.77 -4.43
CA PHE A 23 1.24 13.34 -5.83
C PHE A 23 2.39 14.07 -6.52
N ALA A 24 2.58 15.36 -6.27
CA ALA A 24 3.78 16.06 -6.77
C ALA A 24 5.06 15.47 -6.16
N ASP A 25 5.05 15.11 -4.87
CA ASP A 25 6.19 14.44 -4.25
C ASP A 25 6.47 13.06 -4.85
N LEU A 26 5.44 12.27 -5.18
CA LEU A 26 5.59 10.95 -5.81
C LEU A 26 6.33 11.01 -7.17
N ALA A 27 6.23 12.13 -7.90
CA ALA A 27 6.91 12.31 -9.18
C ALA A 27 8.40 12.67 -9.04
N GLU A 28 8.83 13.11 -7.85
CA GLU A 28 10.16 13.69 -7.60
C GLU A 28 11.05 12.77 -6.74
N VAL A 29 10.53 11.63 -6.28
CA VAL A 29 11.26 10.69 -5.40
C VAL A 29 11.70 9.44 -6.16
N ASP A 30 12.84 8.90 -5.78
CA ASP A 30 13.36 7.65 -6.36
C ASP A 30 12.63 6.41 -5.84
N VAL A 31 12.20 6.43 -4.57
CA VAL A 31 11.62 5.28 -3.87
C VAL A 31 10.51 5.73 -2.93
N VAL A 32 9.43 4.93 -2.89
CA VAL A 32 8.33 5.10 -1.93
C VAL A 32 8.28 3.89 -1.00
N LEU A 33 8.41 4.15 0.29
CA LEU A 33 8.09 3.18 1.32
C LEU A 33 6.65 3.41 1.76
N PHE A 34 5.78 2.45 1.47
CA PHE A 34 4.35 2.51 1.79
C PHE A 34 4.02 1.48 2.87
N GLY A 35 3.29 1.90 3.91
CA GLY A 35 2.82 1.02 4.97
C GLY A 35 1.54 0.29 4.55
N ALA A 36 0.45 0.55 5.27
CA ALA A 36 -0.87 0.00 4.97
C ALA A 36 -1.93 1.10 4.92
N THR A 37 -3.01 0.85 4.19
CA THR A 37 -4.22 1.67 4.17
C THR A 37 -5.44 0.77 4.16
N GLY A 38 -6.54 1.22 4.77
CA GLY A 38 -7.77 0.45 4.97
C GLY A 38 -8.21 0.46 6.43
N GLY A 39 -9.30 -0.24 6.74
CA GLY A 39 -9.93 -0.28 8.06
C GLY A 39 -11.42 0.07 7.99
N SER A 40 -12.18 -0.16 9.07
CA SER A 40 -13.62 0.15 9.10
C SER A 40 -13.92 1.64 8.96
N GLU A 41 -13.02 2.51 9.42
CA GLU A 41 -13.10 3.97 9.25
C GLU A 41 -13.17 4.39 7.76
N PHE A 42 -12.64 3.55 6.86
CA PHE A 42 -12.67 3.81 5.44
C PHE A 42 -14.07 3.67 4.83
N ASP A 43 -15.00 3.01 5.50
CA ASP A 43 -16.37 2.80 5.01
C ASP A 43 -17.21 4.08 5.09
N GLU A 44 -16.87 4.99 5.99
CA GLU A 44 -17.53 6.28 6.17
C GLU A 44 -17.07 7.33 5.15
N ILE A 45 -15.95 7.08 4.46
CA ILE A 45 -15.38 8.01 3.49
C ILE A 45 -16.18 7.94 2.17
N PRO A 46 -16.63 9.09 1.62
CA PRO A 46 -17.34 9.13 0.34
C PRO A 46 -16.59 8.37 -0.77
N PRO A 47 -17.27 7.52 -1.56
CA PRO A 47 -16.65 6.72 -2.62
C PRO A 47 -15.80 7.55 -3.60
N GLU A 48 -16.23 8.77 -3.92
CA GLU A 48 -15.52 9.70 -4.81
C GLU A 48 -14.17 10.10 -4.23
N ALA A 49 -14.11 10.38 -2.92
CA ALA A 49 -12.87 10.72 -2.23
C ALA A 49 -11.92 9.52 -2.18
N ARG A 50 -12.47 8.31 -1.95
CA ARG A 50 -11.68 7.06 -1.99
C ARG A 50 -11.07 6.81 -3.37
N ARG A 51 -11.85 6.94 -4.44
CA ARG A 51 -11.37 6.71 -5.82
C ARG A 51 -10.28 7.70 -6.25
N LYS A 52 -10.35 8.95 -5.79
CA LYS A 52 -9.36 9.99 -6.13
C LYS A 52 -7.98 9.76 -5.50
N GLY A 53 -7.90 9.01 -4.39
CA GLY A 53 -6.69 8.93 -3.56
C GLY A 53 -6.29 7.52 -3.10
N ASN A 54 -6.87 6.47 -3.66
CA ASN A 54 -6.55 5.10 -3.25
C ASN A 54 -5.17 4.64 -3.72
N LEU A 55 -4.72 3.49 -3.20
CA LEU A 55 -3.45 2.86 -3.56
C LEU A 55 -3.33 2.59 -5.08
N LEU A 56 -4.43 2.21 -5.75
CA LEU A 56 -4.40 1.98 -7.19
C LEU A 56 -4.07 3.26 -7.97
N ARG A 57 -4.59 4.41 -7.54
CA ARG A 57 -4.28 5.71 -8.15
C ARG A 57 -2.81 6.09 -7.96
N ILE A 58 -2.25 5.81 -6.79
CA ILE A 58 -0.81 6.00 -6.49
C ILE A 58 0.04 5.12 -7.42
N CYS A 59 -0.27 3.82 -7.50
CA CYS A 59 0.46 2.89 -8.37
C CYS A 59 0.38 3.30 -9.85
N GLN A 60 -0.78 3.76 -10.29
CA GLN A 60 -0.97 4.26 -11.65
C GLN A 60 -0.15 5.52 -11.91
N HIS A 61 -0.12 6.47 -10.96
CA HIS A 61 0.63 7.71 -11.09
C HIS A 61 2.14 7.46 -11.20
N MET A 62 2.66 6.51 -10.42
CA MET A 62 4.08 6.12 -10.44
C MET A 62 4.45 5.14 -11.56
N ALA A 63 3.49 4.69 -12.37
CA ALA A 63 3.68 3.69 -13.42
C ALA A 63 4.33 2.38 -12.95
N VAL A 64 4.06 1.93 -11.71
CA VAL A 64 4.62 0.70 -11.12
C VAL A 64 3.85 -0.56 -11.54
N PHE A 65 3.99 -0.94 -12.81
CA PHE A 65 3.26 -2.07 -13.39
C PHE A 65 3.72 -3.46 -12.89
N ALA A 66 5.00 -3.59 -12.53
CA ALA A 66 5.58 -4.85 -12.07
C ALA A 66 5.44 -4.97 -10.55
N ASN A 67 4.58 -5.90 -10.08
CA ASN A 67 4.39 -6.16 -8.66
C ASN A 67 5.09 -7.46 -8.25
N LEU A 68 6.28 -7.34 -7.66
CA LEU A 68 7.06 -8.49 -7.18
C LEU A 68 6.60 -8.87 -5.76
N ARG A 69 6.25 -10.14 -5.56
CA ARG A 69 5.83 -10.72 -4.27
C ARG A 69 6.56 -12.03 -4.02
N PRO A 70 7.85 -12.00 -3.60
CA PRO A 70 8.59 -13.22 -3.32
C PRO A 70 7.91 -14.01 -2.20
N VAL A 71 7.79 -15.32 -2.38
CA VAL A 71 7.29 -16.25 -1.37
C VAL A 71 8.46 -17.11 -0.95
N ILE A 72 8.91 -16.94 0.29
CA ILE A 72 10.08 -17.62 0.84
C ILE A 72 9.63 -18.38 2.09
N GLY A 73 9.88 -19.69 2.12
CA GLY A 73 9.65 -20.53 3.28
C GLY A 73 10.84 -20.47 4.23
N TYR A 74 10.63 -19.89 5.42
CA TYR A 74 11.62 -19.92 6.51
C TYR A 74 11.36 -21.12 7.41
N ASP A 75 12.40 -21.91 7.69
CA ASP A 75 12.30 -23.11 8.52
C ASP A 75 11.77 -22.81 9.92
N GLU A 76 12.15 -21.65 10.46
CA GLU A 76 11.70 -21.16 11.77
C GLU A 76 10.19 -20.88 11.83
N LEU A 77 9.54 -20.71 10.67
CA LEU A 77 8.10 -20.44 10.54
C LEU A 77 7.31 -21.64 10.02
N ALA A 78 7.92 -22.82 9.90
CA ALA A 78 7.29 -24.02 9.35
C ALA A 78 5.97 -24.39 10.05
N GLY A 79 5.85 -24.15 11.35
CA GLY A 79 4.63 -24.43 12.12
C GLY A 79 3.50 -23.42 11.94
N ALA A 80 3.77 -22.25 11.35
CA ALA A 80 2.78 -21.19 11.13
C ALA A 80 2.14 -21.23 9.73
N VAL A 81 2.70 -22.04 8.82
CA VAL A 81 2.21 -22.17 7.45
C VAL A 81 1.28 -23.38 7.31
N PRO A 82 0.18 -23.27 6.55
CA PRO A 82 -0.76 -24.37 6.34
C PRO A 82 -0.26 -25.41 5.32
N LEU A 83 0.88 -25.15 4.67
CA LEU A 83 1.49 -25.98 3.63
C LEU A 83 2.79 -26.60 4.15
N GLU A 84 3.07 -27.83 3.71
CA GLU A 84 4.37 -28.47 3.96
C GLU A 84 5.51 -27.62 3.37
N LEU A 85 6.50 -27.25 4.19
CA LEU A 85 7.57 -26.34 3.80
C LEU A 85 8.40 -26.84 2.60
N ARG A 86 8.60 -28.16 2.48
CA ARG A 86 9.25 -28.80 1.33
C ARG A 86 8.66 -28.31 0.00
N ARG A 87 7.33 -28.11 -0.06
CA ARG A 87 6.64 -27.69 -1.29
C ARG A 87 6.90 -26.23 -1.68
N LEU A 88 7.45 -25.42 -0.77
CA LEU A 88 7.82 -24.02 -1.02
C LEU A 88 9.29 -23.89 -1.45
N HIS A 89 10.14 -24.86 -1.11
CA HIS A 89 11.56 -24.87 -1.51
C HIS A 89 11.81 -25.50 -2.88
N ASP A 90 10.89 -26.35 -3.35
CA ASP A 90 10.96 -27.02 -4.65
C ASP A 90 10.43 -26.14 -5.83
N ALA A 91 9.98 -24.91 -5.57
CA ALA A 91 9.34 -23.99 -6.52
C ALA A 91 10.24 -22.79 -6.87
#